data_AF-A0A401UCT4-F1
#
_entry.id   AF-A0A401UCT4-F1
#
_cell.length_a   1.000
_cell.length_b   1.000
_cell.length_c   1.000
_cell.angle_alpha   90.00
_cell.angle_beta   90.00
_cell.angle_gamma   90.00
#
_symmetry.space_group_name_H-M   'P 1'
#
loop_
_entity.id
_entity.type
_entity.pdbx_description
1 polymer ?
#
loop_
_entity_poly.entity_id
_entity_poly.type
_entity_poly.pdbx_seq_one_letter_code
_entity_poly.pdbx_strand_id
1 'polypeptide(L)' 'MINDALVIYKAEACLGDVLLIHLAIAYINKYGFDMLYQVMNKANGKELARGKTNMCVLIIAGERWLQYQKSYWQ' A
#
# COMPACT_ATOMS: atom_id res chain seq x y z
N MET A 1 -7.85 -2.30 -0.51
CA MET A 1 -8.14 -1.52 -1.74
C MET A 1 -7.24 -0.30 -1.74
N ILE A 2 -6.74 0.12 -2.90
CA ILE A 2 -6.02 1.40 -3.06
C ILE A 2 -7.06 2.49 -3.25
N ASN A 3 -6.97 3.54 -2.45
CA ASN A 3 -7.89 4.67 -2.53
C ASN A 3 -7.32 5.80 -3.40
N ASP A 4 -6.03 6.08 -3.23
CA ASP A 4 -5.30 7.09 -4.00
C ASP A 4 -3.81 6.71 -4.07
N ALA A 5 -3.12 7.14 -5.13
CA ALA A 5 -1.69 6.97 -5.26
C ALA A 5 -1.06 8.21 -5.93
N LEU A 6 -0.09 8.80 -5.24
CA LEU A 6 0.77 9.85 -5.75
C LEU A 6 2.18 9.30 -5.94
N VAL A 7 2.72 9.43 -7.15
CA VAL A 7 4.09 8.99 -7.47
C VAL A 7 4.82 10.13 -8.15
N ILE A 8 6.00 10.47 -7.63
CA ILE A 8 6.88 11.49 -8.18
C ILE A 8 8.16 10.81 -8.64
N TYR A 9 8.37 10.82 -9.95
CA TYR A 9 9.62 10.38 -10.58
C TYR A 9 10.60 11.55 -10.66
N LYS A 10 11.80 11.36 -10.12
CA LYS A 10 12.87 12.36 -10.09
C LYS A 10 14.03 12.03 -11.01
N ALA A 11 14.27 10.76 -11.27
CA ALA A 11 15.34 10.30 -12.16
C ALA A 11 15.03 8.91 -12.72
N GLU A 12 15.63 8.62 -13.87
CA GLU A 12 15.54 7.33 -14.52
C GLU A 12 16.52 6.34 -13.88
N ALA A 13 16.10 5.08 -13.76
CA ALA A 13 16.94 3.96 -13.36
C ALA A 13 17.27 3.12 -14.58
N CYS A 14 18.50 2.63 -14.69
CA CYS A 14 18.90 1.79 -15.81
C CYS A 14 18.75 0.30 -15.46
N LEU A 15 18.56 -0.54 -16.47
CA LEU A 15 18.51 -1.98 -16.30
C LEU A 15 19.86 -2.48 -15.78
N GLY A 16 19.85 -3.16 -14.63
CA GLY A 16 21.06 -3.63 -13.95
C GLY A 16 21.44 -2.82 -12.70
N ASP A 17 20.81 -1.67 -12.46
CA ASP A 17 20.98 -0.91 -11.23
C ASP A 17 20.29 -1.59 -10.04
N VAL A 18 20.97 -1.61 -8.89
CA VAL A 18 20.38 -2.08 -7.64
C VAL A 18 19.62 -0.93 -6.97
N LEU A 19 18.29 -1.08 -6.90
CA LEU A 19 17.42 -0.09 -6.28
C LEU A 19 17.10 -0.47 -4.83
N LEU A 20 17.22 0.51 -3.94
CA LEU A 20 16.78 0.44 -2.56
C LEU A 20 15.40 1.07 -2.44
N ILE A 21 14.43 0.27 -2.02
CA ILE A 21 13.07 0.74 -1.75
C ILE A 21 12.90 0.82 -0.24
N HIS A 22 12.87 2.04 0.29
CA HIS A 22 12.47 2.28 1.66
C HIS A 22 10.96 2.37 1.74
N LEU A 23 10.38 1.58 2.63
CA LEU A 23 8.95 1.58 2.93
C LEU A 23 8.75 2.12 4.34
N ALA A 24 7.78 3.01 4.48
CA ALA A 24 7.33 3.51 5.77
C ALA A 24 5.80 3.56 5.77
N ILE A 25 5.22 3.40 6.96
CA ILE A 25 3.79 3.52 7.17
C ILE A 25 3.54 4.82 7.93
N ALA A 26 2.59 5.61 7.45
CA ALA A 26 2.15 6.83 8.09
C ALA A 26 0.63 6.83 8.25
N TYR A 27 0.12 7.65 9.19
CA TYR A 27 -1.32 7.90 9.38
C TYR A 27 -2.18 6.62 9.44
N ILE A 28 -1.93 5.80 10.46
CA ILE A 28 -2.71 4.58 10.72
C ILE A 28 -4.09 4.98 11.24
N ASN A 29 -5.13 4.57 10.51
CA ASN A 29 -6.53 4.79 10.83
C ASN A 29 -7.26 3.45 11.01
N LYS A 30 -8.46 3.47 11.61
CA LYS A 30 -9.25 2.26 11.91
C LYS A 30 -9.54 1.38 10.68
N TYR A 31 -9.57 1.97 9.49
CA TYR A 31 -9.94 1.30 8.24
C TYR A 31 -8.86 1.34 7.17
N GLY A 32 -7.65 1.83 7.48
CA GLY A 32 -6.61 2.02 6.48
C GLY A 32 -5.32 2.65 7.00
N PHE A 33 -4.33 2.76 6.12
CA PHE A 33 -3.05 3.41 6.40
C PHE A 33 -2.48 4.02 5.12
N ASP A 34 -1.63 5.04 5.29
CA ASP A 34 -0.85 5.59 4.20
C ASP A 34 0.49 4.84 4.10
N MET A 35 0.76 4.24 2.94
CA MET A 35 2.04 3.64 2.62
C MET A 35 2.93 4.66 1.90
N LEU A 36 4.04 5.02 2.52
CA LEU A 36 5.07 5.86 1.93
C LEU A 36 6.19 4.98 1.39
N TYR A 37 6.67 5.27 0.20
CA TYR A 37 7.83 4.60 -0.36
C TYR A 37 8.79 5.58 -1.01
N GLN A 38 10.07 5.29 -0.86
CA GLN A 38 11.17 6.03 -1.48
C GLN A 38 12.09 5.04 -2.18
N VAL A 39 12.35 5.29 -3.46
CA VAL A 39 13.22 4.49 -4.30
C VAL A 39 14.50 5.26 -4.52
N MET A 40 15.63 4.65 -4.18
CA MET A 40 16.96 5.22 -4.32
C MET A 40 17.88 4.27 -5.07
N ASN A 41 18.81 4.81 -5.85
CA ASN A 41 19.88 4.01 -6.45
C ASN A 41 20.94 3.71 -5.38
N LYS A 42 21.26 2.43 -5.15
CA LYS A 42 22.25 2.01 -4.17
C LYS A 42 23.67 2.48 -4.50
N ALA A 43 24.02 2.54 -5.79
CA ALA A 43 25.36 2.90 -6.23
C ALA A 43 25.66 4.39 -6.01
N ASN A 44 24.70 5.26 -6.30
CA ASN A 44 24.91 6.71 -6.32
C ASN A 44 24.20 7.45 -5.18
N GLY A 45 23.37 6.78 -4.39
CA GLY A 45 22.54 7.39 -3.33
C GLY A 45 21.47 8.35 -3.86
N LYS A 46 21.25 8.41 -5.17
CA LYS A 46 20.32 9.34 -5.80
C LYS A 46 18.89 8.84 -5.64
N GLU A 47 18.00 9.72 -5.20
CA GLU A 47 16.56 9.46 -5.16
C GLU A 47 15.99 9.40 -6.59
N LEU A 48 15.38 8.28 -6.92
CA LEU A 48 14.81 8.00 -8.25
C LEU A 48 13.33 8.30 -8.29
N ALA A 49 12.60 7.84 -7.27
CA ALA A 49 11.19 8.08 -7.15
C ALA A 49 10.78 8.10 -5.68
N ARG A 50 9.69 8.80 -5.40
CA ARG A 50 8.99 8.69 -4.12
C ARG A 50 7.50 8.63 -4.37
N GLY A 51 6.79 7.93 -3.52
CA GLY A 51 5.34 7.89 -3.61
C GLY A 51 4.65 7.72 -2.28
N LYS A 52 3.36 8.01 -2.32
CA LYS A 52 2.41 7.81 -1.24
C LYS A 52 1.22 7.09 -1.83
N THR A 53 0.86 5.95 -1.23
CA THR A 53 -0.34 5.20 -1.59
C THR A 53 -1.21 5.09 -0.37
N ASN A 54 -2.45 5.56 -0.48
CA ASN A 54 -3.44 5.43 0.57
C ASN A 54 -4.16 4.07 0.43
N MET A 55 -4.07 3.23 1.45
CA MET A 55 -4.65 1.89 1.47
C MET A 55 -5.78 1.79 2.50
N CYS A 56 -6.91 1.25 2.06
CA CYS A 56 -8.03 0.90 2.94
C CYS A 56 -8.16 -0.62 3.05
N VAL A 57 -8.32 -1.12 4.28
CA VAL A 57 -8.56 -2.53 4.58
C VAL A 57 -10.06 -2.78 4.48
N LEU A 58 -10.47 -3.58 3.50
CA LEU A 58 -11.83 -4.05 3.37
C LEU A 58 -11.91 -5.47 3.95
N ILE A 59 -12.73 -5.65 4.98
CA ILE A 59 -13.04 -6.98 5.51
C ILE A 59 -14.20 -7.53 4.67
N ILE A 60 -13.90 -8.47 3.80
CA ILE A 60 -14.93 -9.26 3.12
C ILE A 60 -15.13 -10.56 3.92
N ALA A 61 -16.38 -10.88 4.23
CA ALA A 61 -16.85 -12.02 5.04
C ALA A 61 -16.89 -11.83 6.57
N GLY A 62 -17.81 -10.97 7.05
CA GLY A 62 -18.21 -10.94 8.46
C GLY A 62 -19.65 -11.41 8.75
N GLU A 63 -20.55 -11.40 7.77
CA GLU A 63 -22.00 -11.50 8.08
C GLU A 63 -22.77 -12.59 7.31
N ARG A 64 -22.12 -13.31 6.39
CA ARG A 64 -22.82 -14.31 5.57
C ARG A 64 -23.14 -15.62 6.33
N TRP A 65 -22.46 -15.90 7.44
CA TRP A 65 -22.68 -17.11 8.24
C TRP A 65 -23.76 -16.94 9.32
N LEU A 66 -23.98 -15.73 9.83
CA LEU A 66 -24.97 -15.46 10.88
C LEU A 66 -26.41 -15.45 10.36
N GLN A 67 -26.63 -15.08 9.09
CA GLN A 67 -27.95 -15.18 8.47
C GLN A 67 -28.32 -16.62 8.10
N TYR A 68 -27.34 -17.45 7.73
CA TYR A 68 -27.59 -18.86 7.40
C TYR A 68 -28.07 -19.66 8.62
N GLN A 69 -27.59 -19.34 9.82
CA GLN A 69 -28.00 -20.07 11.04
C GLN A 69 -29.39 -19.65 11.58
N LYS A 70 -29.84 -18.42 11.34
CA LYS A 70 -31.17 -17.93 11.77
C LYS A 70 -32.33 -18.45 10.89
N SER A 71 -32.06 -18.80 9.64
CA SER A 71 -33.08 -19.29 8.69
C SER A 71 -33.37 -20.80 8.81
N TYR A 72 -32.56 -21.56 9.55
CA TYR A 72 -32.71 -23.02 9.70
C TYR A 72 -33.39 -23.46 11.02
N TRP A 73 -33.82 -22.51 11.84
CA TRP A 73 -34.58 -22.77 13.07
C TRP A 73 -35.90 -21.98 13.13
N GLN A 74 -36.50 -21.74 11.97
CA GLN A 74 -37.91 -21.36 11.80
C GLN A 74 -38.53 -22.27 10.75
#